data_AF-A0A5S3PVX1-F1
#
_entry.id   AF-A0A5S3PVX1-F1
#
_cell.length_a   1.000
_cell.length_b   1.000
_cell.length_c   1.000
_cell.angle_alpha   90.00
_cell.angle_beta   90.00
_cell.angle_gamma   90.00
#
_symmetry.space_group_name_H-M   'P 1'
#
loop_
_entity.id
_entity.type
_entity.pdbx_description
1 polymer ?
#
loop_
_entity_poly.entity_id
_entity_poly.type
_entity_poly.pdbx_seq_one_letter_code
_entity_poly.pdbx_strand_id
1 'polypeptide(L)'
;MREAFNLEYADGISNGIPSKVAGVANINNTFATGKVNPDGSFFTHAVELNIPKGYFTLSLGRTNGTAANQTARALNVANIRTQVWYLQNPKASNTALDQKWNKNIDLAMRIIGGGFSQNSSFALRSLAPYIEEFFLGRTYQL
;
A
#
# COMPACT_ATOMS: atom_id res chain seq x y z
N MET A 1 -12.80 8.54 1.40
CA MET A 1 -12.25 7.34 2.06
C MET A 1 -10.95 7.75 2.74
N ARG A 2 -10.88 7.73 4.07
CA ARG A 2 -9.63 7.92 4.83
C ARG A 2 -9.26 6.56 5.37
N GLU A 3 -8.25 5.93 4.79
CA GLU A 3 -7.64 4.74 5.39
C GLU A 3 -6.82 5.22 6.60
N ALA A 4 -7.21 4.80 7.81
CA ALA A 4 -6.49 5.15 9.02
C ALA A 4 -5.31 4.17 9.19
N PHE A 5 -4.18 4.52 8.56
CA PHE A 5 -2.92 3.84 8.80
C PHE A 5 -2.32 4.33 10.11
N ASN A 6 -2.24 3.45 11.11
CA ASN A 6 -1.50 3.74 12.33
C ASN A 6 0.00 3.44 12.14
N LEU A 7 0.62 4.19 11.23
CA LEU A 7 2.04 4.11 10.92
C LEU A 7 2.84 4.86 11.99
N GLU A 8 3.61 4.11 12.79
CA GLU A 8 4.58 4.70 13.70
C GLU A 8 5.90 4.94 12.96
N TYR A 9 6.14 6.21 12.66
CA TYR A 9 7.42 6.66 12.13
C TYR A 9 8.40 6.94 13.27
N ALA A 10 9.65 6.47 13.11
CA ALA A 10 10.78 6.81 13.96
C ALA A 10 11.85 7.55 13.15
N ASP A 11 12.72 8.28 13.84
CA ASP A 11 13.97 8.75 13.26
C ASP A 11 14.93 7.58 13.10
N GLY A 12 15.52 7.45 11.91
CA GLY A 12 16.44 6.38 11.59
C GLY A 12 17.41 6.76 10.48
N ILE A 13 18.19 5.78 10.03
CA ILE A 13 19.12 5.93 8.92
C ILE A 13 18.71 4.93 7.84
N SER A 14 18.47 5.43 6.64
CA SER A 14 18.22 4.62 5.45
C SER A 14 19.34 4.87 4.45
N ASN A 15 20.12 3.84 4.11
CA ASN A 15 21.26 3.93 3.18
C ASN A 15 22.26 5.04 3.56
N GLY A 16 22.57 5.20 4.86
CA GLY A 16 23.48 6.25 5.34
C GLY A 16 22.86 7.65 5.41
N ILE A 17 21.59 7.82 5.03
CA ILE A 17 20.89 9.11 5.03
C ILE A 17 19.89 9.15 6.18
N PRO A 18 19.96 10.16 7.08
CA PRO A 18 18.95 10.36 8.11
C PRO A 18 17.56 10.49 7.50
N SER A 19 16.63 9.65 7.95
CA SER A 19 15.30 9.49 7.36
C SER A 19 14.26 9.17 8.44
N LYS A 20 13.00 9.54 8.18
CA LYS A 20 11.85 8.97 8.87
C LYS A 20 11.64 7.57 8.34
N VAL A 21 11.58 6.59 9.22
CA VAL A 21 11.42 5.18 8.88
C VAL A 21 10.18 4.59 9.55
N ALA A 22 9.45 3.74 8.84
CA ALA A 22 8.31 3.00 9.37
C ALA A 22 8.27 1.59 8.75
N GLY A 23 7.66 0.66 9.46
CA GLY A 23 7.51 -0.72 9.02
C GLY A 23 6.11 -1.20 9.34
N VAL A 24 5.52 -1.93 8.39
CA VAL A 24 4.17 -2.47 8.49
C VAL A 24 4.24 -3.96 8.26
N ALA A 25 3.50 -4.72 9.07
CA ALA A 25 3.32 -6.15 8.88
C ALA A 25 1.97 -6.45 8.22
N ASN A 26 1.94 -7.52 7.42
CA ASN A 26 0.74 -8.13 6.84
C ASN A 26 -0.12 -7.14 6.06
N ILE A 27 0.47 -6.41 5.12
CA ILE A 27 -0.26 -5.54 4.19
C ILE A 27 -1.09 -6.44 3.28
N ASN A 28 -2.41 -6.41 3.42
CA ASN A 28 -3.33 -7.24 2.65
C ASN A 28 -4.19 -6.32 1.78
N ASN A 29 -4.28 -6.60 0.48
CA ASN A 29 -5.16 -5.87 -0.43
C ASN A 29 -5.91 -6.85 -1.31
N THR A 30 -7.21 -6.62 -1.54
CA THR A 30 -8.00 -7.42 -2.47
C THR A 30 -8.24 -6.65 -3.75
N PHE A 31 -7.86 -7.22 -4.89
CA PHE A 31 -8.11 -6.66 -6.21
C PHE A 31 -9.09 -7.55 -6.97
N ALA A 32 -10.12 -6.95 -7.56
CA ALA A 32 -11.14 -7.67 -8.30
C ALA A 32 -11.23 -7.18 -9.75
N THR A 33 -11.58 -8.07 -10.67
CA THR A 33 -11.76 -7.73 -12.08
C THR A 33 -12.93 -8.52 -12.66
N GLY A 34 -13.50 -7.98 -13.74
CA GLY A 34 -14.65 -8.55 -14.43
C GLY A 34 -14.63 -8.20 -15.91
N LYS A 35 -15.00 -9.15 -16.77
CA LYS A 35 -15.10 -8.94 -18.22
C LYS A 35 -16.24 -9.76 -18.81
N VAL A 36 -17.02 -9.16 -19.71
CA VAL A 36 -17.93 -9.88 -20.60
C VAL A 36 -17.15 -10.36 -21.83
N ASN A 37 -17.20 -11.66 -22.09
CA ASN A 37 -16.57 -12.27 -23.25
C ASN A 37 -17.44 -12.08 -24.51
N PRO A 38 -16.87 -12.23 -25.72
CA PRO A 38 -17.62 -12.09 -26.97
C PRO A 38 -18.79 -13.08 -27.13
N ASP A 39 -18.74 -14.21 -26.44
CA ASP A 39 -19.81 -15.21 -26.39
C ASP A 39 -20.94 -14.87 -25.40
N GLY A 40 -20.87 -13.70 -24.74
CA GLY A 40 -21.82 -13.24 -23.73
C GLY A 40 -21.57 -13.82 -22.33
N SER A 41 -20.58 -14.70 -22.15
CA SER A 41 -20.23 -15.20 -20.82
C SER A 41 -19.55 -14.11 -19.98
N PHE A 42 -19.72 -14.18 -18.65
CA PHE A 42 -19.08 -13.25 -17.72
C PHE A 42 -17.93 -13.93 -16.98
N PHE A 43 -16.76 -13.30 -17.01
CA PHE A 43 -15.58 -13.70 -16.26
C PHE A 43 -15.41 -12.76 -15.08
N THR A 44 -15.24 -13.31 -13.88
CA THR A 44 -14.80 -12.57 -12.69
C THR A 44 -13.59 -13.24 -12.09
N HIS A 45 -12.71 -12.43 -11.50
CA HIS A 45 -11.57 -12.93 -10.77
C HIS A 45 -11.17 -11.95 -9.68
N ALA A 46 -10.92 -12.47 -8.49
CA ALA A 46 -10.43 -11.70 -7.34
C ALA A 46 -9.12 -12.31 -6.86
N VAL A 47 -8.17 -11.45 -6.52
CA VAL A 47 -6.85 -11.85 -6.02
C VAL A 47 -6.59 -11.10 -4.74
N GLU A 48 -6.26 -11.85 -3.69
CA GLU A 48 -5.74 -11.32 -2.45
C GLU A 48 -4.22 -11.22 -2.55
N LEU A 49 -3.71 -10.00 -2.39
CA LEU A 49 -2.28 -9.72 -2.33
C LEU A 49 -1.88 -9.59 -0.86
N ASN A 50 -1.06 -10.52 -0.38
CA ASN A 50 -0.47 -10.48 0.96
C ASN A 50 1.01 -10.11 0.86
N ILE A 51 1.37 -8.98 1.44
CA ILE A 51 2.75 -8.53 1.60
C ILE A 51 3.10 -8.65 3.09
N PRO A 52 3.90 -9.66 3.50
CA PRO A 52 4.16 -9.95 4.91
C PRO A 52 4.79 -8.77 5.66
N LYS A 53 5.65 -8.01 4.98
CA LYS A 53 6.36 -6.84 5.54
C LYS A 53 6.57 -5.78 4.48
N GLY A 54 6.32 -4.53 4.84
CA GLY A 54 6.61 -3.35 4.04
C GLY A 54 7.33 -2.29 4.87
N TYR A 55 8.41 -1.74 4.33
CA TYR A 55 9.25 -0.73 4.96
C TYR A 55 9.15 0.57 4.17
N PHE A 56 8.88 1.66 4.87
CA PHE A 56 8.69 2.98 4.29
C PHE A 56 9.73 3.93 4.82
N THR A 57 10.22 4.79 3.94
CA THR A 57 11.18 5.84 4.25
C THR A 57 10.68 7.17 3.73
N LEU A 58 10.94 8.25 4.47
CA LEU A 58 10.64 9.63 4.09
C LEU A 58 11.75 10.55 4.61
N SER A 59 11.95 11.71 3.99
CA SER A 59 12.93 12.69 4.47
C SER A 59 12.60 13.24 5.87
N LEU A 60 13.63 13.63 6.64
CA LEU A 60 13.50 14.14 8.01
C LEU A 60 12.77 15.48 8.16
N GLY A 61 12.55 16.22 7.07
CA GLY A 61 11.88 17.52 7.10
C GLY A 61 10.38 17.46 7.47
N ARG A 62 9.88 16.30 7.90
CA ARG A 62 8.47 16.04 8.19
C ARG A 62 8.32 15.49 9.60
N THR A 63 7.25 15.87 10.29
CA THR A 63 6.87 15.24 11.55
C THR A 63 6.40 13.80 11.30
N ASN A 64 6.46 12.94 12.32
CA ASN A 64 6.05 11.53 12.22
C ASN A 64 4.59 11.41 11.74
N GLY A 65 3.69 12.24 12.28
CA GLY A 65 2.29 12.26 11.86
C GLY A 65 2.08 12.72 10.41
N THR A 66 2.85 13.70 9.94
CA THR A 66 2.82 14.10 8.51
C THR A 66 3.35 12.98 7.62
N ALA A 67 4.43 12.31 8.02
CA ALA A 67 5.01 11.19 7.28
C ALA A 67 4.04 10.00 7.18
N ALA A 68 3.39 9.63 8.28
CA ALA A 68 2.34 8.61 8.34
C ALA A 68 1.20 8.93 7.36
N ASN A 69 0.65 10.14 7.44
CA ASN A 69 -0.45 10.58 6.57
C ASN A 69 -0.08 10.59 5.07
N GLN A 70 1.15 10.99 4.72
CA GLN A 70 1.59 10.98 3.32
C GLN A 70 1.80 9.56 2.79
N THR A 71 2.34 8.67 3.64
CA THR A 71 2.51 7.26 3.29
C THR A 71 1.17 6.57 3.08
N ALA A 72 0.20 6.81 3.96
CA ALA A 72 -1.17 6.33 3.81
C ALA A 72 -1.79 6.76 2.47
N ARG A 73 -1.62 8.04 2.11
CA ARG A 73 -2.07 8.55 0.80
C ARG A 73 -1.36 7.88 -0.37
N ALA A 74 -0.05 7.67 -0.27
CA ALA A 74 0.73 7.00 -1.31
C ALA A 74 0.27 5.54 -1.51
N LEU A 75 -0.03 4.84 -0.41
CA LEU A 75 -0.56 3.48 -0.46
C LEU A 75 -1.94 3.43 -1.12
N ASN A 76 -2.88 4.29 -0.71
CA ASN A 76 -4.19 4.38 -1.35
C ASN A 76 -4.07 4.67 -2.86
N VAL A 77 -3.18 5.59 -3.26
CA VAL A 77 -2.91 5.87 -4.68
C VAL A 77 -2.36 4.64 -5.40
N ALA A 78 -1.46 3.88 -4.77
CA ALA A 78 -0.93 2.65 -5.34
C ALA A 78 -2.01 1.57 -5.50
N ASN A 79 -2.90 1.42 -4.51
CA ASN A 79 -4.03 0.50 -4.54
C ASN A 79 -4.98 0.86 -5.70
N ILE A 80 -5.41 2.12 -5.79
CA ILE A 80 -6.29 2.59 -6.88
C ILE A 80 -5.65 2.35 -8.26
N ARG A 81 -4.36 2.68 -8.42
CA ARG A 81 -3.65 2.47 -9.70
C ARG A 81 -3.52 0.99 -10.07
N THR A 82 -3.34 0.13 -9.08
CA THR A 82 -3.24 -1.32 -9.28
C THR A 82 -4.61 -1.89 -9.66
N GLN A 83 -5.67 -1.47 -8.97
CA GLN A 83 -7.04 -1.84 -9.28
C GLN A 83 -7.44 -1.43 -10.71
N VAL A 84 -7.16 -0.19 -11.12
CA VAL A 84 -7.42 0.29 -12.50
C VAL A 84 -6.64 -0.54 -13.53
N TRP A 85 -5.37 -0.81 -13.27
CA TRP A 85 -4.58 -1.65 -14.16
C TRP A 85 -5.13 -3.07 -14.26
N TYR A 86 -5.62 -3.65 -13.15
CA TYR A 86 -6.15 -5.00 -13.12
C TYR A 86 -7.51 -5.13 -13.84
N LEU A 87 -8.34 -4.07 -13.79
CA LEU A 87 -9.54 -3.97 -14.62
C LEU A 87 -9.22 -4.00 -16.13
N GLN A 88 -8.08 -3.43 -16.52
CA GLN A 88 -7.60 -3.44 -17.91
C GLN A 88 -6.89 -4.75 -18.30
N ASN A 89 -6.45 -5.54 -17.32
CA ASN A 89 -5.68 -6.76 -17.51
C ASN A 89 -6.31 -7.91 -16.72
N PRO A 90 -7.58 -8.30 -17.01
CA PRO A 90 -8.36 -9.21 -16.18
C PRO A 90 -7.77 -10.63 -16.07
N LYS A 91 -6.88 -11.01 -16.99
CA LYS A 91 -6.19 -12.31 -17.03
C LYS A 91 -4.78 -12.26 -16.44
N ALA A 92 -4.39 -11.17 -15.79
CA ALA A 92 -3.08 -11.06 -15.16
C ALA A 92 -2.94 -12.10 -14.03
N SER A 93 -1.75 -12.71 -13.92
CA SER A 93 -1.43 -13.62 -12.83
C SER A 93 -1.23 -12.87 -11.51
N ASN A 94 -1.31 -13.59 -10.38
CA ASN A 94 -1.05 -13.03 -9.06
C ASN A 94 0.37 -12.41 -8.98
N THR A 95 1.37 -13.04 -9.61
CA THR A 95 2.73 -12.50 -9.70
C THR A 95 2.79 -11.19 -10.47
N ALA A 96 2.07 -11.07 -11.59
CA ALA A 96 2.03 -9.83 -12.35
C ALA A 96 1.34 -8.70 -11.57
N LEU A 97 0.30 -9.04 -10.80
CA LEU A 97 -0.40 -8.10 -9.92
C LEU A 97 0.49 -7.61 -8.77
N ASP A 98 1.22 -8.51 -8.11
CA ASP A 98 2.19 -8.19 -7.07
C ASP A 98 3.30 -7.27 -7.60
N GLN A 99 3.92 -7.62 -8.73
CA GLN A 99 4.93 -6.79 -9.39
C GLN A 99 4.38 -5.40 -9.75
N LYS A 100 3.14 -5.34 -10.24
CA LYS A 100 2.48 -4.07 -10.57
C LYS A 100 2.23 -3.22 -9.33
N TRP A 101 1.73 -3.82 -8.27
CA TRP A 101 1.48 -3.15 -7.00
C TRP A 101 2.78 -2.57 -6.42
N ASN A 102 3.85 -3.39 -6.36
CA ASN A 102 5.17 -2.96 -5.90
C ASN A 102 5.70 -1.77 -6.71
N LYS A 103 5.54 -1.79 -8.03
CA LYS A 103 5.91 -0.65 -8.89
C LYS A 103 5.09 0.60 -8.60
N ASN A 104 3.79 0.44 -8.36
CA ASN A 104 2.89 1.56 -8.08
C ASN A 104 3.17 2.20 -6.71
N ILE A 105 3.46 1.41 -5.68
CA ILE A 105 3.80 1.94 -4.34
C ILE A 105 5.18 2.59 -4.32
N ASP A 106 6.19 2.01 -4.97
CA ASP A 106 7.51 2.65 -5.12
C ASP A 106 7.36 4.02 -5.82
N LEU A 107 6.61 4.07 -6.92
CA LEU A 107 6.35 5.33 -7.63
C LEU A 107 5.61 6.35 -6.74
N ALA A 108 4.58 5.92 -6.01
CA ALA A 108 3.82 6.80 -5.12
C ALA A 108 4.67 7.35 -3.97
N MET A 109 5.54 6.52 -3.39
CA MET A 109 6.48 6.92 -2.35
C MET A 109 7.54 7.89 -2.88
N ARG A 110 8.09 7.65 -4.08
CA ARG A 110 9.06 8.55 -4.72
C ARG A 110 8.49 9.95 -4.95
N ILE A 111 7.22 10.06 -5.33
CA ILE A 111 6.54 11.35 -5.53
C ILE A 111 6.53 12.18 -4.24
N ILE A 112 6.41 11.54 -3.08
CA ILE A 112 6.46 12.22 -1.78
C ILE A 112 7.89 12.33 -1.22
N GLY A 113 8.92 12.00 -2.01
CA GLY A 113 10.32 12.05 -1.57
C GLY A 113 10.65 10.98 -0.53
N GLY A 114 10.05 9.81 -0.69
CA GLY A 114 10.27 8.63 0.13
C GLY A 114 10.62 7.41 -0.70
N GLY A 115 10.64 6.25 -0.04
CA GLY A 115 10.88 4.96 -0.67
C GLY A 115 10.11 3.84 0.01
N PHE A 116 9.87 2.77 -0.74
CA PHE A 116 9.27 1.53 -0.26
C PHE A 116 10.22 0.35 -0.50
N SER A 117 10.26 -0.58 0.44
CA SER A 117 10.99 -1.84 0.31
C SER A 117 10.27 -2.94 1.07
N GLN A 118 10.28 -4.17 0.55
CA GLN A 118 9.85 -5.34 1.33
C GLN A 118 11.00 -5.91 2.19
N ASN A 119 12.22 -5.49 1.91
CA ASN A 119 13.41 -5.83 2.67
C ASN A 119 13.75 -4.70 3.65
N SER A 120 14.03 -5.05 4.90
CA SER A 120 14.46 -4.08 5.90
C SER A 120 15.86 -3.56 5.55
N SER A 121 16.02 -2.25 5.49
CA SER A 121 17.34 -1.58 5.47
C SER A 121 17.66 -0.90 6.80
N PHE A 122 16.81 -1.07 7.83
CA PHE A 122 16.91 -0.37 9.10
C PHE A 122 16.28 -1.19 10.24
N ALA A 123 16.93 -1.18 11.41
CA ALA A 123 16.48 -1.93 12.58
C ALA A 123 15.27 -1.22 13.24
N LEU A 124 14.05 -1.71 12.96
CA LEU A 124 12.86 -1.33 13.72
C LEU A 124 12.64 -2.29 14.89
N ARG A 125 12.21 -1.74 16.03
CA ARG A 125 11.87 -2.53 17.21
C ARG A 125 10.58 -3.35 17.01
N SER A 126 9.63 -2.80 16.28
CA SER A 126 8.33 -3.41 16.00
C SER A 126 7.80 -2.96 14.64
N LEU A 127 6.92 -3.76 14.06
CA LEU A 127 6.17 -3.41 12.85
C LEU A 127 4.75 -3.02 13.26
N ALA A 128 4.24 -1.93 12.71
CA ALA A 128 2.85 -1.54 12.89
C ALA A 128 1.92 -2.55 12.18
N PRO A 129 0.74 -2.85 12.72
CA PRO A 129 -0.25 -3.64 12.01
C PRO A 129 -0.81 -2.85 10.82
N TYR A 130 -1.05 -3.55 9.72
CA TYR A 130 -1.86 -3.02 8.62
C TYR A 130 -3.34 -2.98 9.03
N ILE A 131 -3.98 -1.81 8.94
CA ILE A 131 -5.39 -1.63 9.26
C ILE A 131 -6.05 -0.92 8.08
N GLU A 132 -6.92 -1.66 7.37
CA GLU A 132 -7.85 -1.07 6.42
C GLU A 132 -9.13 -0.65 7.14
N GLU A 133 -9.28 0.64 7.43
CA GLU A 133 -10.57 1.17 7.84
C GLU A 133 -11.45 1.43 6.60
N PHE A 134 -12.33 0.49 6.29
CA PHE A 134 -13.41 0.71 5.34
C PHE A 134 -14.50 1.56 6.01
N PHE A 135 -14.43 2.88 5.87
CA PHE A 135 -15.52 3.79 6.25
C PHE A 135 -16.73 3.57 5.29
N LEU A 136 -17.49 2.50 5.49
CA LEU A 136 -18.93 2.56 5.30
C LEU A 136 -19.47 3.31 6.51
N GLY A 137 -20.30 4.33 6.28
CA GLY A 137 -20.83 5.19 7.33
C GLY A 137 -21.27 4.37 8.55
N ARG A 138 -20.69 4.69 9.72
CA ARG A 138 -21.27 4.29 11.01
C ARG A 138 -22.71 4.79 11.01
N THR A 139 -23.67 3.92 10.73
CA THR A 139 -24.98 4.04 11.36
C THR A 139 -24.73 3.80 12.85
N TYR A 140 -24.63 4.90 13.60
CA TYR A 140 -24.84 4.85 15.03
C TYR A 140 -26.23 4.25 15.24
N GLN A 141 -26.30 3.01 15.71
CA GLN A 141 -27.49 2.57 16.42
C GLN A 141 -27.37 3.13 17.83
N LEU A 142 -28.18 4.16 18.10
CA LEU A 142 -28.55 4.57 19.46
C LEU A 142 -29.41 3.48 20.09
#